data_AF-A0A820Q5D1-F1
#
_entry.id   AF-A0A820Q5D1-F1
#
_cell.length_a   1.000
_cell.length_b   1.000
_cell.length_c   1.000
_cell.angle_alpha   90.00
_cell.angle_beta   90.00
_cell.angle_gamma   90.00
#
_symmetry.space_group_name_H-M   'P 1'
#
loop_
_entity.id
_entity.type
_entity.pdbx_description
1 polymer ?
#
loop_
_entity_poly.entity_id
_entity_poly.type
_entity_poly.pdbx_seq_one_letter_code
_entity_poly.pdbx_strand_id
1 'polypeptide(L)'
;MTSISEYVEFNCTFEYKQLKLIEKEWLSSALFYSSINNTTWRLQVDRLHPTKLGIYLTLIDGAPCTLCSYTLSMITNKEPSLLIFVNKCTQKRTFPSNSFSWGFANFCSRRELKDERNLICDPKTKLVNLRCSMNIEVAVPNNITDDHRLATELYPRYSLEQWIEFLKQGNHDLPELTNRVNEEIAAKLS
;
A
#
# COMPACT_ATOMS: atom_id res chain seq x y z
N MET A 1 21.44 9.92 -2.94
CA MET A 1 20.05 9.77 -2.45
C MET A 1 20.00 8.41 -1.78
N THR A 2 19.82 8.35 -0.47
CA THR A 2 19.74 7.11 0.31
C THR A 2 18.27 6.72 0.31
N SER A 3 18.00 5.45 0.08
CA SER A 3 16.66 4.90 0.12
C SER A 3 16.60 3.86 1.22
N ILE A 4 15.51 3.82 1.98
CA ILE A 4 15.22 2.69 2.86
C ILE A 4 14.24 1.79 2.11
N SER A 5 14.45 0.48 2.23
CA SER A 5 13.60 -0.53 1.62
C SER A 5 12.98 -1.45 2.67
N GLU A 6 11.72 -1.81 2.48
CA GLU A 6 10.99 -2.81 3.29
C GLU A 6 10.43 -3.89 2.37
N TYR A 7 10.57 -5.15 2.80
CA TYR A 7 9.78 -6.23 2.25
C TYR A 7 8.56 -6.45 3.13
N VAL A 8 7.37 -6.38 2.54
CA VAL A 8 6.11 -6.65 3.22
C VAL A 8 5.38 -7.76 2.50
N GLU A 9 4.92 -8.75 3.27
CA GLU A 9 4.02 -9.78 2.79
C GLU A 9 2.71 -9.73 3.58
N PHE A 10 1.60 -9.75 2.85
CA PHE A 10 0.27 -9.72 3.42
C PHE A 10 -0.62 -10.76 2.73
N ASN A 11 -1.31 -11.56 3.53
CA ASN A 11 -2.32 -12.49 3.07
C ASN A 11 -3.70 -11.97 3.46
N CYS A 12 -4.65 -12.04 2.53
CA CYS A 12 -6.05 -11.73 2.78
C CYS A 12 -6.95 -12.84 2.24
N THR A 13 -8.14 -12.92 2.82
CA THR A 13 -9.14 -13.92 2.48
C THR A 13 -10.38 -13.27 1.91
N PHE A 14 -10.95 -13.92 0.91
CA PHE A 14 -12.25 -13.56 0.35
C PHE A 14 -13.11 -14.81 0.21
N GLU A 15 -14.43 -14.66 0.32
CA GLU A 15 -15.31 -15.76 0.00
C GLU A 15 -15.34 -16.00 -1.51
N TYR A 16 -15.23 -17.26 -1.94
CA TYR A 16 -15.28 -17.59 -3.36
C TYR A 16 -16.56 -17.10 -4.06
N LYS A 17 -17.69 -17.05 -3.34
CA LYS A 17 -18.94 -16.51 -3.89
C LYS A 17 -18.83 -15.02 -4.24
N GLN A 18 -18.12 -14.22 -3.44
CA GLN A 18 -17.94 -12.78 -3.68
C GLN A 18 -17.14 -12.52 -4.95
N LEU A 19 -16.08 -13.33 -5.19
CA LEU A 19 -15.24 -13.23 -6.39
C LEU A 19 -15.99 -13.57 -7.69
N LYS A 20 -17.01 -14.43 -7.63
CA LYS A 20 -17.80 -14.80 -8.80
C LYS A 20 -18.85 -13.78 -9.23
N LEU A 21 -19.27 -12.89 -8.33
CA LEU A 21 -20.29 -11.90 -8.64
C LEU A 21 -19.76 -10.93 -9.69
N ILE A 22 -20.67 -10.41 -10.52
CA ILE A 22 -20.39 -9.28 -11.41
C ILE A 22 -21.01 -8.07 -10.76
N GLU A 23 -20.19 -7.24 -10.13
CA GLU A 23 -20.60 -6.07 -9.37
C GLU A 23 -19.68 -4.91 -9.70
N LYS A 24 -20.27 -3.71 -9.75
CA LYS A 24 -19.53 -2.47 -10.02
C LYS A 24 -18.63 -2.07 -8.84
N GLU A 25 -19.02 -2.45 -7.62
CA GLU A 25 -18.27 -2.14 -6.41
C GLU A 25 -17.07 -3.06 -6.25
N TRP A 26 -15.92 -2.44 -5.98
CA TRP A 26 -14.69 -3.15 -5.70
C TRP A 26 -14.77 -3.91 -4.38
N LEU A 27 -14.48 -5.21 -4.44
CA LEU A 27 -14.37 -6.01 -3.22
C LEU A 27 -13.02 -5.72 -2.58
N SER A 28 -13.02 -5.22 -1.36
CA SER A 28 -11.82 -4.70 -0.73
C SER A 28 -11.39 -5.54 0.47
N SER A 29 -10.07 -5.77 0.62
CA SER A 29 -9.50 -6.45 1.79
C SER A 29 -9.53 -5.57 3.03
N ALA A 30 -9.18 -6.17 4.17
CA ALA A 30 -8.71 -5.43 5.34
C ALA A 30 -7.47 -4.58 4.98
N LEU A 31 -7.25 -3.53 5.78
CA LEU A 31 -6.06 -2.70 5.67
C LEU A 31 -4.84 -3.44 6.21
N PHE A 32 -3.67 -3.14 5.66
CA PHE A 32 -2.40 -3.59 6.18
C PHE A 32 -1.37 -2.46 6.15
N TYR A 33 -0.41 -2.54 7.07
CA TYR A 33 0.50 -1.44 7.37
C TYR A 33 1.92 -1.81 6.95
N SER A 34 2.64 -0.84 6.42
CA SER A 34 4.08 -0.87 6.19
C SER A 34 4.74 0.10 7.16
N SER A 35 5.81 -0.37 7.79
CA SER A 35 6.52 0.42 8.81
C SER A 35 7.27 1.59 8.19
N ILE A 36 7.69 1.47 6.92
CA ILE A 36 8.29 2.59 6.19
C ILE A 36 7.21 3.58 5.75
N ASN A 37 7.41 4.86 6.11
CA ASN A 37 6.54 5.99 5.77
C ASN A 37 5.11 5.94 6.32
N ASN A 38 4.84 5.10 7.34
CA ASN A 38 3.50 4.89 7.89
C ASN A 38 2.45 4.62 6.80
N THR A 39 2.83 3.87 5.78
CA THR A 39 1.94 3.63 4.63
C THR A 39 0.91 2.56 4.97
N THR A 40 -0.34 2.85 4.63
CA THR A 40 -1.48 1.95 4.81
C THR A 40 -1.98 1.53 3.45
N TRP A 41 -2.15 0.23 3.26
CA TRP A 41 -2.46 -0.40 1.98
C TRP A 41 -3.70 -1.25 2.07
N ARG A 42 -4.30 -1.53 0.91
CA ARG A 42 -5.29 -2.60 0.77
C ARG A 42 -5.27 -3.21 -0.61
N LEU A 43 -5.78 -4.44 -0.70
CA LEU A 43 -6.08 -5.08 -1.97
C LEU A 43 -7.54 -4.84 -2.34
N GLN A 44 -7.77 -4.61 -3.63
CA GLN A 44 -9.10 -4.41 -4.19
C GLN A 44 -9.27 -5.29 -5.43
N VAL A 45 -10.40 -5.99 -5.49
CA VAL A 45 -10.74 -6.89 -6.58
C VAL A 45 -11.81 -6.22 -7.44
N ASP A 46 -11.46 -5.97 -8.70
CA ASP A 46 -12.41 -5.55 -9.72
C ASP A 46 -13.12 -6.79 -10.29
N ARG A 47 -14.44 -6.80 -10.13
CA ARG A 47 -15.32 -7.89 -10.52
C ARG A 47 -16.27 -7.49 -11.65
N LEU A 48 -16.14 -6.29 -12.20
CA LEU A 48 -17.08 -5.79 -13.20
C LEU A 48 -16.95 -6.54 -14.54
N HIS A 49 -15.74 -6.99 -14.89
CA HIS A 49 -15.50 -7.62 -16.18
C HIS A 49 -16.17 -9.01 -16.29
N PRO A 50 -16.89 -9.31 -17.38
CA PRO A 50 -17.69 -10.54 -17.50
C PRO A 50 -16.85 -11.81 -17.64
N THR A 51 -15.59 -11.69 -18.06
CA THR A 51 -14.70 -12.86 -18.30
C THR A 51 -13.41 -12.85 -17.48
N LYS A 52 -13.14 -11.79 -16.74
CA LYS A 52 -11.85 -11.57 -16.07
C LYS A 52 -12.05 -11.01 -14.66
N LEU A 53 -11.06 -11.21 -13.82
CA LEU A 53 -10.93 -10.54 -12.54
C LEU A 53 -9.70 -9.64 -12.55
N GLY A 54 -9.87 -8.44 -12.04
CA GLY A 54 -8.78 -7.52 -11.78
C GLY A 54 -8.40 -7.53 -10.30
N ILE A 55 -7.11 -7.43 -10.00
CA ILE A 55 -6.65 -7.23 -8.61
C ILE A 55 -5.68 -6.07 -8.58
N TYR A 56 -5.93 -5.16 -7.65
CA TYR A 56 -5.22 -3.89 -7.48
C TYR A 56 -4.74 -3.75 -6.05
N LEU A 57 -3.55 -3.19 -5.92
CA LEU A 57 -3.01 -2.68 -4.68
C LEU A 57 -3.28 -1.18 -4.63
N THR A 58 -3.82 -0.70 -3.52
CA THR A 58 -4.18 0.70 -3.32
C THR A 58 -3.47 1.25 -2.09
N LEU A 59 -2.78 2.38 -2.27
CA LEU A 59 -2.27 3.17 -1.16
C LEU A 59 -3.45 3.94 -0.57
N ILE A 60 -3.81 3.65 0.68
CA ILE A 60 -4.94 4.29 1.37
C ILE A 60 -4.48 5.52 2.12
N ASP A 61 -3.35 5.41 2.79
CA ASP A 61 -2.77 6.51 3.54
C ASP A 61 -1.25 6.40 3.61
N GLY A 62 -0.60 7.51 3.93
CA GLY A 62 0.83 7.62 4.09
C GLY A 62 1.51 8.38 2.95
N ALA A 63 2.81 8.51 3.09
CA ALA A 63 3.61 9.32 2.20
C ALA A 63 3.82 8.69 0.81
N PRO A 64 4.09 9.52 -0.22
CA PRO A 64 4.47 9.02 -1.54
C PRO A 64 5.63 8.03 -1.45
N CYS A 65 5.48 6.89 -2.10
CA CYS A 65 6.44 5.80 -2.05
C CYS A 65 6.59 5.14 -3.42
N THR A 66 7.71 4.44 -3.65
CA THR A 66 7.95 3.69 -4.88
C THR A 66 7.99 2.20 -4.56
N LEU A 67 7.17 1.40 -5.23
CA LEU A 67 7.29 -0.05 -5.19
C LEU A 67 8.35 -0.47 -6.21
N CYS A 68 9.46 -1.04 -5.75
CA CYS A 68 10.51 -1.60 -6.60
C CYS A 68 10.04 -2.84 -7.34
N SER A 69 9.26 -3.65 -6.64
CA SER A 69 8.56 -4.79 -7.19
C SER A 69 7.39 -5.12 -6.29
N TYR A 70 6.34 -5.68 -6.86
CA TYR A 70 5.30 -6.32 -6.08
C TYR A 70 4.73 -7.51 -6.85
N THR A 71 4.26 -8.51 -6.11
CA THR A 71 3.70 -9.74 -6.63
C THR A 71 2.32 -9.91 -6.02
N LEU A 72 1.32 -10.07 -6.86
CA LEU A 72 -0.02 -10.49 -6.47
C LEU A 72 -0.18 -11.96 -6.83
N SER A 73 -0.66 -12.76 -5.89
CA SER A 73 -0.86 -14.18 -6.10
C SER A 73 -2.09 -14.73 -5.41
N MET A 74 -2.66 -15.78 -5.97
CA MET A 74 -3.68 -16.59 -5.31
C MET A 74 -3.04 -17.90 -4.90
N ILE A 75 -3.25 -18.32 -3.65
CA ILE A 75 -2.55 -19.47 -3.08
C ILE A 75 -3.53 -20.56 -2.65
N THR A 76 -3.07 -21.81 -2.61
CA THR A 76 -3.86 -22.92 -2.10
C THR A 76 -4.08 -22.80 -0.59
N ASN A 77 -5.20 -23.35 -0.11
CA ASN A 77 -5.49 -23.49 1.32
C ASN A 77 -4.85 -24.75 1.94
N LYS A 78 -3.91 -25.39 1.23
CA LYS A 78 -3.22 -26.60 1.69
C LYS A 78 -1.84 -26.23 2.24
N GLU A 79 -1.31 -27.07 3.11
CA GLU A 79 0.11 -27.02 3.48
C GLU A 79 0.90 -28.06 2.68
N PRO A 80 2.01 -27.67 2.03
CA PRO A 80 2.49 -26.30 1.86
C PRO A 80 1.59 -25.49 0.90
N SER A 81 1.48 -24.17 1.12
CA SER A 81 0.72 -23.30 0.21
C SER A 81 1.44 -23.20 -1.13
N LEU A 82 0.71 -23.45 -2.21
CA LEU A 82 1.20 -23.34 -3.58
C LEU A 82 0.61 -22.10 -4.25
N LEU A 83 1.41 -21.42 -5.06
CA LEU A 83 0.94 -20.30 -5.87
C LEU A 83 0.22 -20.84 -7.11
N ILE A 84 -1.04 -20.43 -7.33
CA ILE A 84 -1.85 -20.85 -8.47
C ILE A 84 -1.87 -19.77 -9.55
N PHE A 85 -2.24 -18.55 -9.18
CA PHE A 85 -2.15 -17.38 -10.06
C PHE A 85 -1.05 -16.48 -9.54
N VAL A 86 -0.11 -16.05 -10.40
CA VAL A 86 0.99 -15.17 -10.02
C VAL A 86 1.15 -14.10 -11.07
N ASN A 87 1.01 -12.84 -10.66
CA ASN A 87 1.32 -11.68 -11.48
C ASN A 87 2.36 -10.82 -10.75
N LYS A 88 3.48 -10.56 -11.41
CA LYS A 88 4.59 -9.80 -10.86
C LYS A 88 4.77 -8.50 -11.63
N CYS A 89 4.82 -7.39 -10.91
CA CYS A 89 5.26 -6.12 -11.44
C CYS A 89 6.76 -5.99 -11.17
N THR A 90 7.55 -5.99 -12.23
CA THR A 90 9.01 -5.80 -12.18
C THR A 90 9.44 -4.37 -12.44
N GLN A 91 8.52 -3.52 -12.88
CA GLN A 91 8.77 -2.10 -13.09
C GLN A 91 8.58 -1.36 -11.78
N LYS A 92 9.46 -0.39 -11.51
CA LYS A 92 9.26 0.54 -10.40
C LYS A 92 7.96 1.31 -10.61
N ARG A 93 7.13 1.40 -9.56
CA ARG A 93 5.85 2.11 -9.60
C ARG A 93 5.77 3.08 -8.44
N THR A 94 5.68 4.36 -8.75
CA THR A 94 5.49 5.41 -7.75
C THR A 94 3.99 5.58 -7.47
N PHE A 95 3.64 5.58 -6.19
CA PHE A 95 2.31 5.88 -5.68
C PHE A 95 2.36 7.32 -5.16
N PRO A 96 1.87 8.31 -5.94
CA PRO A 96 2.11 9.72 -5.67
C PRO A 96 1.21 10.29 -4.58
N SER A 97 0.07 9.64 -4.29
CA SER A 97 -0.91 10.14 -3.34
C SER A 97 -1.83 9.01 -2.84
N ASN A 98 -2.58 9.34 -1.79
CA ASN A 98 -3.63 8.49 -1.25
C ASN A 98 -4.69 8.16 -2.31
N SER A 99 -5.29 6.97 -2.19
CA SER A 99 -6.24 6.36 -3.11
C SER A 99 -5.70 6.02 -4.51
N PHE A 100 -4.39 6.14 -4.75
CA PHE A 100 -3.81 5.64 -5.99
C PHE A 100 -3.77 4.12 -6.00
N SER A 101 -4.30 3.52 -7.06
CA SER A 101 -4.39 2.08 -7.26
C SER A 101 -3.58 1.62 -8.46
N TRP A 102 -2.85 0.52 -8.31
CA TRP A 102 -2.15 -0.12 -9.42
C TRP A 102 -2.21 -1.64 -9.30
N GLY A 103 -2.36 -2.34 -10.43
CA GLY A 103 -2.72 -3.74 -10.41
C GLY A 103 -2.72 -4.41 -11.77
N PHE A 104 -3.34 -5.59 -11.81
CA PHE A 104 -3.49 -6.39 -13.02
C PHE A 104 -4.98 -6.50 -13.35
N ALA A 105 -5.44 -5.74 -14.35
CA ALA A 105 -6.83 -5.78 -14.83
C ALA A 105 -7.23 -7.17 -15.35
N ASN A 106 -6.25 -7.94 -15.84
CA ASN A 106 -6.42 -9.29 -16.33
C ASN A 106 -5.68 -10.29 -15.41
N PHE A 107 -5.91 -10.20 -14.08
CA PHE A 107 -5.18 -11.02 -13.11
C PHE A 107 -5.39 -12.52 -13.36
N CYS A 108 -6.64 -12.94 -13.52
CA CYS A 108 -7.02 -14.25 -14.03
C CYS A 108 -8.36 -14.18 -14.77
N SER A 109 -8.65 -15.19 -15.60
CA SER A 109 -9.97 -15.36 -16.18
C SER A 109 -10.93 -15.99 -15.18
N ARG A 110 -12.23 -15.70 -15.34
CA ARG A 110 -13.28 -16.34 -14.54
C ARG A 110 -13.40 -17.84 -14.83
N ARG A 111 -12.95 -18.28 -16.01
CA ARG A 111 -12.87 -19.70 -16.36
C ARG A 111 -11.78 -20.39 -15.53
N GLU A 112 -10.56 -19.86 -15.53
CA GLU A 112 -9.46 -20.39 -14.71
C GLU A 112 -9.84 -20.41 -13.23
N LEU A 113 -10.47 -19.35 -12.71
CA LEU A 113 -10.95 -19.31 -11.33
C LEU A 113 -11.92 -20.46 -11.00
N LYS A 114 -12.78 -20.83 -11.96
CA LYS A 114 -13.74 -21.94 -11.81
C LYS A 114 -13.04 -23.29 -11.89
N ASP A 115 -12.12 -23.45 -12.84
CA ASP A 115 -11.39 -24.69 -13.09
C ASP A 115 -10.46 -25.02 -11.90
N GLU A 116 -9.81 -24.01 -11.33
CA GLU A 116 -8.90 -24.14 -10.19
C GLU A 116 -9.59 -24.11 -8.81
N ARG A 117 -10.92 -24.03 -8.78
CA ARG A 117 -11.71 -23.85 -7.53
C ARG A 117 -11.30 -24.81 -6.42
N ASN A 118 -11.09 -26.08 -6.73
CA ASN A 118 -10.79 -27.10 -5.73
C ASN A 118 -9.38 -26.95 -5.11
N LEU A 119 -8.49 -26.19 -5.76
CA LEU A 119 -7.15 -25.89 -5.25
C LEU A 119 -7.16 -24.63 -4.40
N ILE A 120 -7.85 -23.58 -4.87
CA ILE A 120 -7.82 -22.25 -4.25
C ILE A 120 -8.87 -22.04 -3.17
N CYS A 121 -9.95 -22.84 -3.15
CA CYS A 121 -11.07 -22.68 -2.23
C CYS A 121 -10.98 -23.70 -1.10
N ASP A 122 -10.98 -23.24 0.15
CA ASP A 122 -11.10 -24.14 1.29
C ASP A 122 -12.45 -24.88 1.25
N PRO A 123 -12.46 -26.22 1.37
CA PRO A 123 -13.69 -26.98 1.22
C PRO A 123 -14.71 -26.73 2.34
N LYS A 124 -14.29 -26.27 3.53
CA LYS A 124 -15.18 -26.01 4.67
C LYS A 124 -15.63 -24.54 4.70
N THR A 125 -14.69 -23.61 4.67
CA THR A 125 -14.95 -22.16 4.82
C THR A 125 -15.30 -21.47 3.51
N LYS A 126 -14.98 -22.10 2.37
CA LYS A 126 -15.11 -21.53 1.02
C LYS A 126 -14.28 -20.26 0.80
N LEU A 127 -13.26 -20.04 1.64
CA LEU A 127 -12.35 -18.91 1.53
C LEU A 127 -11.27 -19.16 0.48
N VAL A 128 -10.84 -18.08 -0.15
CA VAL A 128 -9.73 -18.01 -1.11
C VAL A 128 -8.68 -17.07 -0.55
N ASN A 129 -7.43 -17.51 -0.52
CA ASN A 129 -6.31 -16.68 -0.07
C ASN A 129 -5.68 -15.94 -1.23
N LEU A 130 -5.60 -14.62 -1.10
CA LEU A 130 -4.81 -13.75 -1.95
C LEU A 130 -3.61 -13.23 -1.16
N ARG A 131 -2.41 -13.41 -1.73
CA ARG A 131 -1.14 -12.95 -1.17
C ARG A 131 -0.61 -11.79 -1.98
N CYS A 132 -0.21 -10.73 -1.29
CA CYS A 132 0.59 -9.64 -1.84
C CYS A 132 1.95 -9.64 -1.17
N SER A 133 3.01 -9.63 -1.99
CA SER A 133 4.39 -9.49 -1.55
C SER A 133 4.98 -8.27 -2.24
N MET A 134 5.48 -7.29 -1.51
CA MET A 134 5.95 -6.01 -2.04
C MET A 134 7.30 -5.62 -1.47
N ASN A 135 8.13 -5.03 -2.32
CA ASN A 135 9.37 -4.35 -1.94
C ASN A 135 9.13 -2.85 -2.08
N ILE A 136 8.92 -2.19 -0.95
CA ILE A 136 8.71 -0.74 -0.87
C ILE A 136 10.08 -0.08 -0.80
N GLU A 137 10.33 0.89 -1.65
CA GLU A 137 11.47 1.80 -1.60
C GLU A 137 10.96 3.20 -1.33
N VAL A 138 11.51 3.81 -0.28
CA VAL A 138 11.26 5.21 0.05
C VAL A 138 12.56 5.97 -0.04
N ALA A 139 12.55 7.03 -0.84
CA ALA A 139 13.63 7.99 -0.86
C ALA A 139 13.71 8.66 0.52
N VAL A 140 14.80 8.43 1.24
CA VAL A 140 15.14 9.24 2.41
C VAL A 140 15.69 10.55 1.87
N PRO A 141 15.14 11.70 2.29
CA PRO A 141 15.78 12.97 2.00
C PRO A 141 17.17 12.97 2.64
N ASN A 142 18.23 12.83 1.84
CA ASN A 142 19.60 12.82 2.37
C ASN A 142 20.06 14.17 2.87
N ASN A 143 19.41 15.24 2.45
CA ASN A 143 19.65 16.60 2.91
C ASN A 143 18.30 17.21 3.23
N ILE A 144 18.00 17.25 4.53
CA ILE A 144 16.89 18.03 5.06
C ILE A 144 17.37 19.49 5.07
N THR A 145 17.31 20.15 3.91
CA THR A 145 17.58 21.58 3.75
C THR A 145 16.52 22.28 2.89
N ASP A 146 15.50 21.54 2.45
CA ASP A 146 14.37 22.08 1.69
C ASP A 146 13.26 22.46 2.67
N ASP A 147 13.33 23.72 3.12
CA ASP A 147 12.44 24.31 4.11
C ASP A 147 10.95 24.15 3.76
N HIS A 148 10.60 24.43 2.52
CA HIS A 148 9.23 24.32 2.02
C HIS A 148 8.71 22.88 2.15
N ARG A 149 9.53 21.91 1.75
CA ARG A 149 9.16 20.49 1.84
C ARG A 149 9.03 20.02 3.29
N LEU A 150 9.80 20.59 4.20
CA LEU A 150 9.68 20.31 5.63
C LEU A 150 8.38 20.87 6.22
N ALA A 151 8.04 22.11 5.86
CA ALA A 151 6.83 22.78 6.30
C ALA A 151 5.54 22.14 5.75
N THR A 152 5.65 21.36 4.66
CA THR A 152 4.50 20.79 3.94
C THR A 152 4.46 19.26 3.97
N GLU A 153 5.21 18.60 3.08
CA GLU A 153 5.13 17.15 2.84
C GLU A 153 5.59 16.29 4.03
N LEU A 154 6.55 16.81 4.79
CA LEU A 154 7.16 16.08 5.90
C LEU A 154 6.57 16.47 7.25
N TYR A 155 5.98 17.66 7.37
CA TYR A 155 5.43 18.19 8.63
C TYR A 155 4.53 17.19 9.37
N PRO A 156 3.56 16.49 8.72
CA PRO A 156 2.66 15.57 9.41
C PRO A 156 3.32 14.27 9.90
N ARG A 157 4.59 14.01 9.53
CA ARG A 157 5.27 12.73 9.82
C ARG A 157 5.97 12.69 11.18
N TYR A 158 6.12 13.83 11.82
CA TYR A 158 6.80 13.96 13.10
C TYR A 158 5.91 14.71 14.09
N SER A 159 6.06 14.43 15.38
CA SER A 159 5.33 15.15 16.40
C SER A 159 5.80 16.60 16.49
N LEU A 160 4.96 17.47 17.05
CA LEU A 160 5.32 18.87 17.27
C LEU A 160 6.59 19.00 18.13
N GLU A 161 6.74 18.14 19.14
CA GLU A 161 7.93 18.11 20.00
C GLU A 161 9.19 17.74 19.22
N GLN A 162 9.10 16.78 18.29
CA GLN A 162 10.21 16.40 17.42
C GLN A 162 10.63 17.54 16.50
N TRP A 163 9.68 18.31 15.96
CA TRP A 163 9.99 19.49 15.15
C TRP A 163 10.63 20.61 15.95
N ILE A 164 10.17 20.85 17.19
CA ILE A 164 10.78 21.83 18.09
C ILE A 164 12.21 21.43 18.45
N GLU A 165 12.48 20.15 18.72
CA GLU A 165 13.85 19.67 18.98
C GLU A 165 14.74 19.79 17.74
N PHE A 166 14.21 19.45 16.57
CA PHE A 166 14.93 19.59 15.30
C PHE A 166 15.38 21.04 15.03
N LEU A 167 14.46 22.01 15.19
CA LEU A 167 14.77 23.44 15.03
C LEU A 167 15.75 23.98 16.08
N LYS A 168 15.82 23.38 17.28
CA LYS A 168 16.76 23.76 18.35
C LYS A 168 18.17 23.21 18.13
N GLN A 169 18.28 22.02 17.55
CA GLN A 169 19.57 21.34 17.34
C GLN A 169 20.30 21.84 16.08
N GLY A 170 19.55 22.37 15.12
CA GLY A 170 20.07 22.85 13.86
C GLY A 170 20.33 24.35 13.84
N ASN A 171 21.52 24.76 13.42
CA ASN A 171 21.79 26.14 12.99
C ASN A 171 21.25 26.35 11.56
N HIS A 172 19.98 25.97 11.32
CA HIS A 172 19.35 25.92 10.01
C HIS A 172 18.46 27.16 9.80
N ASP A 173 18.61 27.84 8.67
CA ASP A 173 17.71 28.91 8.24
C ASP A 173 16.51 28.30 7.51
N LEU A 174 15.42 28.04 8.26
CA LEU A 174 14.21 27.34 7.81
C LEU A 174 12.94 28.13 8.20
N PRO A 175 12.70 29.31 7.60
CA PRO A 175 11.59 30.20 7.95
C PRO A 175 10.20 29.58 7.77
N GLU A 176 9.96 28.78 6.73
CA GLU A 176 8.66 28.17 6.45
C GLU A 176 8.32 27.09 7.48
N LEU A 177 9.27 26.21 7.80
CA LEU A 177 9.08 25.20 8.84
C LEU A 177 8.88 25.87 10.20
N THR A 178 9.65 26.91 10.50
CA THR A 178 9.52 27.69 11.74
C THR A 178 8.12 28.30 11.87
N ASN A 179 7.62 28.92 10.81
CA ASN A 179 6.27 29.49 10.77
C ASN A 179 5.21 28.41 10.99
N ARG A 180 5.34 27.26 10.32
CA ARG A 180 4.40 26.15 10.45
C ARG A 180 4.36 25.57 11.88
N VAL A 181 5.52 25.41 12.51
CA VAL A 181 5.63 24.99 13.92
C VAL A 181 4.94 25.98 14.85
N ASN A 182 5.17 27.29 14.64
CA ASN A 182 4.57 28.33 15.46
C ASN A 182 3.05 28.41 15.31
N GLU A 183 2.52 28.24 14.09
CA GLU A 183 1.08 28.14 13.83
C GLU A 183 0.45 26.99 14.63
N GLU A 184 1.07 25.82 14.63
CA GLU A 184 0.56 24.64 15.32
C GLU A 184 0.65 24.78 16.86
N ILE A 185 1.69 25.43 17.38
CA ILE A 185 1.80 25.78 18.81
C ILE A 185 0.65 26.73 19.19
N ALA A 186 0.43 27.78 18.40
CA ALA A 186 -0.62 28.76 18.66
C ALA A 186 -2.01 28.09 18.65
N ALA A 187 -2.27 27.21 17.69
CA ALA A 187 -3.53 26.47 17.59
C ALA A 187 -3.79 25.53 18.78
N LYS A 188 -2.75 25.02 19.45
CA LYS A 188 -2.89 24.19 20.67
C LYS A 188 -3.07 25.00 21.95
N LEU A 189 -2.74 26.29 21.93
CA LEU A 189 -2.83 27.20 23.07
C LEU A 189 -4.11 28.06 23.08
N SER A 190 -4.81 28.12 21.93
CA SER A 190 -6.14 28.74 21.76
C SER A 190 -7.27 27.78 22.11
#